data_AF-A0A932ZU07-F1
#
_entry.id   AF-A0A932ZU07-F1
#
_cell.length_a   1.000
_cell.length_b   1.000
_cell.length_c   1.000
_cell.angle_alpha   90.00
_cell.angle_beta   90.00
_cell.angle_gamma   90.00
#
_symmetry.space_group_name_H-M   'P 1'
#
loop_
_entity.id
_entity.type
_entity.pdbx_description
1 polymer ?
#
loop_
_entity_poly.entity_id
_entity_poly.type
_entity_poly.pdbx_seq_one_letter_code
_entity_poly.pdbx_strand_id
1 'polypeptide(L)' 'RRFGWERGDAFCVPSWAWHEHAAGDGEAILFSINDLPVMEALGLYREEGLKEGNQKVK' A
#
# COMPACT_ATOMS: atom_id res chain seq x y z
N ARG A 1 -10.77 -5.27 -3.41
CA ARG A 1 -10.60 -6.38 -4.40
C ARG A 1 -9.32 -7.12 -4.04
N ARG A 2 -9.28 -8.45 -4.13
CA ARG A 2 -8.05 -9.23 -3.90
C ARG A 2 -7.27 -9.39 -5.20
N PHE A 3 -5.96 -9.17 -5.13
CA PHE A 3 -5.01 -9.47 -6.20
C PHE A 3 -4.07 -10.57 -5.71
N GLY A 4 -4.00 -11.69 -6.45
CA GLY A 4 -2.91 -12.66 -6.29
C GLY A 4 -1.77 -12.19 -7.17
N TRP A 5 -0.62 -11.90 -6.56
CA TRP A 5 0.57 -11.42 -7.24
C TRP A 5 1.73 -12.37 -7.01
N GLU A 6 2.60 -12.46 -8.00
CA GLU A 6 3.85 -13.23 -7.94
C GLU A 6 5.06 -12.37 -8.36
N ARG A 7 6.25 -12.98 -8.39
CA ARG A 7 7.48 -12.27 -8.70
C ARG A 7 7.43 -11.71 -10.12
N GLY A 8 7.54 -10.39 -10.23
CA GLY A 8 7.57 -9.66 -11.49
C GLY A 8 6.26 -8.96 -11.84
N ASP A 9 5.18 -9.22 -11.10
CA ASP A 9 3.93 -8.50 -11.27
C ASP A 9 4.03 -7.04 -10.80
N ALA A 10 3.23 -6.18 -11.42
CA ALA A 10 3.05 -4.79 -11.03
C ALA A 10 1.57 -4.47 -10.85
N PHE A 11 1.26 -3.73 -9.78
CA PHE A 11 -0.06 -3.19 -9.52
C PHE A 11 0.07 -1.77 -8.95
N CYS A 12 -1.03 -1.01 -8.96
CA CYS A 12 -1.07 0.31 -8.36
C CYS A 12 -2.16 0.38 -7.28
N VAL A 13 -1.90 1.23 -6.29
CA VAL A 13 -2.89 1.67 -5.31
C VAL A 13 -3.29 3.09 -5.70
N PRO A 14 -4.56 3.33 -6.10
CA PRO A 14 -5.03 4.67 -6.39
C PRO A 14 -5.01 5.58 -5.16
N SER A 15 -5.01 6.89 -5.39
CA SER A 15 -5.13 7.87 -4.31
C SER A 15 -6.38 7.63 -3.47
N TRP A 16 -6.22 7.72 -2.14
CA TRP A 16 -7.29 7.54 -1.15
C TRP A 16 -8.03 6.18 -1.19
N ALA A 17 -7.36 5.13 -1.68
CA ALA A 17 -7.90 3.77 -1.67
C ALA A 17 -7.36 2.95 -0.50
N TRP A 18 -8.26 2.26 0.21
CA TRP A 18 -7.88 1.25 1.20
C TRP A 18 -7.07 0.14 0.54
N HIS A 19 -5.93 -0.18 1.15
CA HIS A 19 -5.04 -1.25 0.69
C HIS A 19 -4.32 -1.88 1.88
N GLU A 20 -4.07 -3.18 1.76
CA GLU A 20 -3.25 -3.97 2.69
C GLU A 20 -2.45 -4.99 1.88
N HIS A 21 -1.30 -5.40 2.40
CA HIS A 21 -0.46 -6.42 1.76
C HIS A 21 -0.37 -7.64 2.67
N ALA A 22 -0.56 -8.83 2.11
CA ALA A 22 -0.41 -10.09 2.81
C ALA A 22 0.54 -11.01 2.04
N ALA A 23 1.62 -11.41 2.68
CA ALA A 23 2.44 -12.52 2.21
C ALA A 23 1.80 -13.84 2.67
N GLY A 24 1.92 -14.89 1.85
CA GLY A 24 1.56 -16.25 2.25
C GLY A 24 2.60 -16.84 3.22
N ASP A 25 2.96 -18.10 3.00
CA ASP A 25 4.02 -18.75 3.79
C ASP A 25 5.40 -18.31 3.29
N GLY A 26 5.90 -17.18 3.80
CA GLY A 26 7.27 -16.72 3.52
C GLY A 26 7.45 -15.21 3.54
N GLU A 27 8.66 -14.79 3.16
CA GLU A 27 9.03 -13.39 3.00
C GLU A 27 8.71 -12.91 1.58
N ALA A 28 8.17 -11.70 1.47
CA ALA A 28 7.93 -11.02 0.21
C ALA A 28 8.55 -9.62 0.25
N ILE A 29 9.24 -9.23 -0.82
CA ILE A 29 9.80 -7.88 -0.99
C ILE A 29 9.01 -7.21 -2.11
N LEU A 30 8.31 -6.13 -1.76
CA LEU A 30 7.59 -5.29 -2.71
C LEU A 30 8.38 -3.99 -2.92
N PHE A 31 8.78 -3.75 -4.16
CA PHE A 31 9.37 -2.47 -4.55
C PHE A 31 8.24 -1.48 -4.90
N SER A 32 8.34 -0.26 -4.38
CA SER A 32 7.34 0.79 -4.64
C SER A 32 7.98 2.10 -5.06
N ILE A 33 7.27 2.80 -5.95
CA ILE A 33 7.50 4.19 -6.32
C ILE A 33 6.19 4.95 -6.07
N ASN A 34 6.29 6.21 -5.62
CA ASN A 34 5.11 6.98 -5.23
C ASN A 34 5.33 8.47 -5.49
N ASP A 35 4.23 9.21 -5.42
CA ASP A 35 4.15 10.67 -5.55
C ASP A 35 4.24 11.40 -4.20
N LEU A 36 4.58 10.70 -3.10
CA LEU A 36 4.67 11.26 -1.75
C LEU A 36 5.54 12.52 -1.67
N PRO A 37 6.71 12.62 -2.31
CA PRO A 37 7.54 13.82 -2.21
C PRO A 37 6.82 15.10 -2.69
N VAL A 38 5.95 14.98 -3.71
CA VAL A 38 5.15 16.11 -4.21
C VAL A 38 4.00 16.43 -3.26
N MET A 39 3.34 15.40 -2.72
CA MET A 39 2.21 15.56 -1.79
C MET A 39 2.64 16.21 -0.47
N GLU A 40 3.81 15.83 0.05
CA GLU A 40 4.41 16.44 1.23
C GLU A 40 4.80 17.90 0.97
N ALA A 41 5.49 18.18 -0.15
CA ALA A 41 5.94 19.52 -0.51
C ALA A 41 4.78 20.53 -0.67
N LEU A 42 3.61 20.06 -1.12
CA LEU A 42 2.42 20.88 -1.30
C LEU A 42 1.51 20.93 -0.06
N GLY A 43 1.84 20.24 1.04
CA GLY A 43 1.00 20.17 2.24
C GLY A 43 -0.30 19.36 2.06
N LEU A 44 -0.36 18.52 1.02
CA LEU A 44 -1.51 17.72 0.64
C LEU A 44 -1.48 16.30 1.20
N TYR A 45 -0.37 15.88 1.81
CA TYR A 45 -0.25 14.54 2.42
C TYR A 45 -1.30 14.31 3.51
N ARG A 46 -1.97 13.17 3.42
CA ARG A 46 -2.97 12.68 4.38
C ARG A 46 -2.83 11.17 4.48
N GLU A 47 -3.02 10.64 5.69
CA GLU A 47 -2.98 9.21 5.99
C GLU A 47 -4.07 8.88 7.00
N GLU A 48 -4.73 7.73 6.81
CA GLU A 48 -5.74 7.22 7.72
C GLU A 48 -5.55 5.71 7.92
N GLY A 49 -5.49 5.29 9.19
CA GLY A 49 -5.42 3.88 9.55
C GLY A 49 -6.81 3.24 9.66
N LEU A 50 -7.01 2.11 8.96
CA LEU A 50 -8.27 1.36 9.05
C LEU A 50 -8.35 0.60 10.39
N LYS A 51 -9.28 1.00 11.26
CA LYS A 51 -9.40 0.43 12.62
C LYS A 51 -9.84 -1.04 12.64
N GLU A 52 -10.65 -1.45 11.67
CA GLU A 52 -11.18 -2.81 11.53
C GLU A 52 -10.66 -3.42 10.22
N GLY A 53 -9.45 -3.96 10.24
CA GLY A 53 -8.78 -4.58 9.09
C GLY A 53 -7.93 -5.79 9.48
N ASN A 54 -7.35 -6.47 8.50
CA ASN A 54 -6.51 -7.66 8.75
C ASN A 54 -5.07 -7.28 9.11
N GLN A 55 -4.64 -6.07 8.73
CA GLN A 55 -3.34 -5.52 9.08
C GLN A 55 -3.40 -4.70 10.39
N LYS A 56 -2.41 -4.90 11.27
CA LYS A 56 -2.24 -4.06 12.46
C LYS A 56 -1.84 -2.64 12.02
N VAL A 57 -2.65 -1.65 12.38
CA VAL A 57 -2.29 -0.24 12.27
C VAL A 57 -1.20 0.04 13.31
N LYS A 58 -0.10 0.70 12.89
CA LYS A 58 0.97 1.14 13.79
C LYS A 58 0.61 2.41 14.53
#